data_AF-A0A8S2PWL2-F1
#
_entry.id   AF-A0A8S2PWL2-F1
#
_cell.length_a   1.000
_cell.length_b   1.000
_cell.length_c   1.000
_cell.angle_alpha   90.00
_cell.angle_beta   90.00
_cell.angle_gamma   90.00
#
_symmetry.space_group_name_H-M   'P 1'
#
loop_
_entity.id
_entity.type
_entity.pdbx_description
1 polymer ?
#
loop_
_entity_poly.entity_id
_entity_poly.type
_entity_poly.pdbx_seq_one_letter_code
_entity_poly.pdbx_strand_id
1 'polypeptide(L)'
;MLSHSCHDLTNDAQANKFHFNNRYNQEIHHCIHVLSRITENHVVLVDEHSFGINAIVEGLAQLIVQNNVPDTLPKHLLALNVKVFFVKNYFTFYK
;
A
#
# COMPACT_ATOMS: atom_id res chain seq x y z
N MET A 1 19.01 -8.63 8.82
CA MET A 1 18.64 -10.01 8.46
C MET A 1 17.10 -10.14 8.29
N LEU A 2 16.48 -9.20 7.54
CA LEU A 2 15.02 -9.18 7.23
C LEU A 2 14.76 -9.39 5.72
N SER A 3 15.80 -9.76 4.96
CA SER A 3 15.88 -9.65 3.50
C SER A 3 15.16 -10.73 2.69
N HIS A 4 14.45 -11.66 3.34
CA HIS A 4 13.86 -12.81 2.63
C HIS A 4 12.35 -12.73 2.39
N SER A 5 11.63 -11.70 2.87
CA SER A 5 10.16 -11.64 2.67
C SER A 5 9.56 -10.23 2.59
N CYS A 6 10.39 -9.19 2.52
CA CYS A 6 9.95 -7.80 2.35
C CYS A 6 10.19 -7.35 0.92
N HIS A 7 9.18 -6.77 0.28
CA HIS A 7 9.18 -6.32 -1.10
C HIS A 7 8.90 -4.82 -1.15
N ASP A 8 9.77 -4.05 -1.82
CA ASP A 8 9.64 -2.60 -1.89
C ASP A 8 8.78 -2.20 -3.09
N LEU A 9 7.56 -1.77 -2.80
CA LEU A 9 6.59 -1.37 -3.82
C LEU A 9 6.90 0.02 -4.39
N THR A 10 7.60 0.87 -3.63
CA THR A 10 8.06 2.18 -4.12
C THR A 10 9.05 1.99 -5.27
N ASN A 11 9.99 1.07 -5.14
CA ASN A 11 10.96 0.75 -6.19
C ASN A 11 10.27 0.15 -7.44
N ASP A 12 9.27 -0.71 -7.24
CA ASP A 12 8.50 -1.26 -8.35
C ASP A 12 7.65 -0.22 -9.07
N ALA A 13 7.06 0.72 -8.32
CA ALA A 13 6.34 1.87 -8.89
C ALA A 13 7.30 2.79 -9.68
N GLN A 14 8.49 3.06 -9.15
CA GLN A 14 9.54 3.82 -9.86
C GLN A 14 9.98 3.11 -11.15
N ALA A 15 10.03 1.78 -11.14
CA ALA A 15 10.33 0.96 -12.32
C ALA A 15 9.14 0.83 -13.31
N ASN A 16 8.03 1.56 -13.10
CA ASN A 16 6.82 1.52 -13.91
C ASN A 16 6.23 0.09 -14.06
N LYS A 17 6.37 -0.76 -13.04
CA LYS A 17 5.84 -2.14 -13.08
C LYS A 17 4.34 -2.24 -12.81
N PHE A 18 3.72 -1.18 -12.30
CA PHE A 18 2.31 -1.15 -11.96
C PHE A 18 1.49 -0.44 -13.03
N HIS A 19 0.30 -0.97 -13.31
CA HIS A 19 -0.65 -0.34 -14.20
C HIS A 19 -1.53 0.63 -13.42
N PHE A 20 -1.60 1.88 -13.86
CA PHE A 20 -2.50 2.85 -13.25
C PHE A 20 -3.96 2.38 -13.38
N ASN A 21 -4.61 2.14 -12.24
CA ASN A 21 -6.01 1.71 -12.19
C ASN A 21 -6.85 2.72 -11.40
N ASN A 22 -7.64 3.51 -12.12
CA ASN A 22 -8.47 4.56 -11.55
C ASN A 22 -9.68 4.05 -10.73
N ARG A 23 -9.94 2.74 -10.76
CA ARG A 23 -11.13 2.13 -10.13
C ARG A 23 -11.16 2.30 -8.62
N TYR A 24 -9.99 2.36 -7.96
CA TYR A 24 -9.87 2.35 -6.50
C TYR A 24 -9.42 3.70 -5.91
N ASN A 25 -9.60 4.80 -6.64
CA ASN A 25 -9.12 6.11 -6.19
C ASN A 25 -9.73 6.54 -4.85
N GLN A 26 -11.01 6.26 -4.61
CA GLN A 26 -11.67 6.66 -3.37
C GLN A 26 -11.05 5.95 -2.17
N GLU A 27 -10.79 4.65 -2.30
CA GLU A 27 -10.14 3.81 -1.31
C GLU A 27 -8.70 4.25 -1.08
N ILE A 28 -7.95 4.54 -2.16
CA ILE A 28 -6.57 5.03 -2.07
C ILE A 28 -6.52 6.36 -1.33
N HIS A 29 -7.39 7.32 -1.66
CA HIS A 29 -7.46 8.60 -0.96
C HIS A 29 -7.89 8.45 0.50
N HIS A 30 -8.79 7.52 0.80
CA HIS A 30 -9.13 7.19 2.18
C HIS A 30 -7.92 6.63 2.95
N CYS A 31 -7.15 5.74 2.33
CA CYS A 31 -5.91 5.22 2.92
C CYS A 31 -4.94 6.35 3.22
N ILE A 32 -4.67 7.24 2.26
CA ILE A 32 -3.80 8.41 2.46
C ILE A 32 -4.29 9.24 3.64
N HIS A 33 -5.59 9.53 3.72
CA HIS A 33 -6.17 10.31 4.80
C HIS A 33 -5.96 9.67 6.17
N VAL A 34 -6.17 8.35 6.30
CA VAL A 34 -5.96 7.63 7.57
C VAL A 34 -4.48 7.54 7.93
N LEU A 35 -3.62 7.16 6.99
CA LEU A 35 -2.18 7.03 7.21
C LEU A 35 -1.48 8.37 7.53
N SER A 36 -2.07 9.50 7.11
CA SER A 36 -1.56 10.84 7.39
C SER A 36 -1.88 11.35 8.81
N ARG A 37 -2.63 10.59 9.62
CA ARG A 37 -3.00 10.95 11.00
C ARG A 37 -1.81 10.79 11.95
N ILE A 38 -1.86 11.50 13.08
CA ILE A 38 -0.86 11.38 14.15
C ILE A 38 -1.12 10.12 15.02
N THR A 39 -2.38 9.76 15.22
CA THR A 39 -2.83 8.60 16.02
C THR A 39 -3.70 7.69 15.19
N GLU A 40 -3.66 6.38 15.44
CA GLU A 40 -4.44 5.37 14.70
C GLU A 40 -4.23 5.47 13.17
N ASN A 41 -2.97 5.57 12.76
CA ASN A 41 -2.56 5.78 11.37
C ASN A 41 -2.34 4.45 10.63
N HIS A 42 -3.12 3.43 10.97
CA HIS A 42 -3.03 2.09 10.39
C HIS A 42 -4.24 1.84 9.50
N VAL A 43 -3.99 1.27 8.31
CA VAL A 43 -5.03 0.83 7.40
C VAL A 43 -4.99 -0.68 7.29
N VAL A 44 -6.16 -1.30 7.40
CA VAL A 44 -6.36 -2.72 7.12
C VAL A 44 -7.32 -2.83 5.96
N LEU A 45 -6.83 -3.34 4.84
CA LEU A 45 -7.66 -3.63 3.67
C LEU A 45 -8.25 -5.03 3.83
N VAL A 46 -9.57 -5.13 3.67
CA VAL A 46 -10.31 -6.39 3.75
C VAL A 46 -11.16 -6.51 2.49
N ASP A 47 -10.88 -7.52 1.67
CA ASP A 47 -11.64 -7.84 0.47
C ASP A 47 -11.68 -9.36 0.31
N GLU A 48 -12.74 -9.86 -0.33
CA GLU A 48 -12.89 -11.25 -0.77
C GLU A 48 -12.06 -11.50 -2.04
N HIS A 49 -11.80 -10.47 -2.84
CA HIS A 49 -11.05 -10.56 -4.09
C HIS A 49 -9.61 -10.03 -3.91
N SER A 50 -8.63 -10.88 -4.20
CA SER A 50 -7.21 -10.53 -4.03
C SER A 50 -6.74 -9.42 -4.98
N PHE A 51 -7.42 -9.23 -6.12
CA PHE A 51 -7.01 -8.24 -7.13
C PHE A 51 -7.27 -6.79 -6.69
N GLY A 52 -8.36 -6.54 -5.95
CA GLY A 52 -8.73 -5.19 -5.52
C GLY A 52 -7.73 -4.60 -4.53
N ILE A 53 -7.31 -5.41 -3.56
CA ILE A 53 -6.32 -5.02 -2.56
C ILE A 53 -4.99 -4.67 -3.23
N ASN A 54 -4.51 -5.50 -4.16
CA ASN A 54 -3.26 -5.23 -4.86
C ASN A 54 -3.33 -3.90 -5.63
N ALA A 55 -4.42 -3.63 -6.34
CA ALA A 55 -4.59 -2.38 -7.10
C ALA A 55 -4.59 -1.13 -6.20
N ILE A 56 -5.16 -1.20 -5.00
CA ILE A 56 -5.12 -0.11 -4.01
C ILE A 56 -3.67 0.16 -3.59
N VAL A 57 -2.92 -0.90 -3.24
CA VAL A 57 -1.56 -0.75 -2.75
C VAL A 57 -0.61 -0.26 -3.86
N GLU A 58 -0.77 -0.77 -5.08
CA GLU A 58 -0.01 -0.32 -6.26
C GLU A 58 -0.28 1.15 -6.59
N GLY A 59 -1.55 1.57 -6.56
CA GLY A 59 -1.93 2.97 -6.77
C GLY A 59 -1.38 3.90 -5.70
N LEU A 60 -1.37 3.46 -4.44
CA LEU A 60 -0.73 4.21 -3.34
C LEU A 60 0.77 4.38 -3.57
N ALA A 61 1.47 3.31 -3.98
CA ALA A 61 2.91 3.36 -4.29
C ALA A 61 3.20 4.35 -5.44
N GLN A 62 2.37 4.37 -6.48
CA GLN A 62 2.51 5.33 -7.58
C GLN A 62 2.34 6.78 -7.11
N LEU A 63 1.32 7.08 -6.30
CA LEU A 63 1.10 8.44 -5.78
C LEU A 63 2.27 8.90 -4.89
N ILE A 64 2.83 8.00 -4.10
CA ILE A 64 4.03 8.27 -3.29
C ILE A 64 5.21 8.66 -4.20
N VAL A 65 5.48 7.88 -5.25
CA VAL A 65 6.56 8.16 -6.22
C VAL A 65 6.34 9.48 -6.98
N GLN A 66 5.08 9.79 -7.30
CA GLN A 66 4.68 11.04 -7.95
C GLN A 66 4.71 12.25 -7.01
N ASN A 67 5.04 12.07 -5.72
CA ASN A 67 4.92 13.09 -4.67
C ASN A 67 3.51 13.70 -4.56
N ASN A 68 2.48 12.93 -4.90
CA ASN A 68 1.07 13.33 -4.81
C ASN A 68 0.43 12.81 -3.51
N VAL A 69 1.14 12.94 -2.40
CA VAL A 69 0.71 12.59 -1.04
C VAL A 69 1.16 13.69 -0.07
N PRO A 70 0.47 13.89 1.07
CA PRO A 70 0.89 14.86 2.07
C PRO A 70 2.30 14.59 2.61
N ASP A 71 3.04 15.63 2.98
CA ASP A 71 4.41 15.50 3.55
C ASP A 71 4.44 14.75 4.88
N THR A 72 3.29 14.64 5.56
CA THR A 72 3.15 13.85 6.79
C THR A 72 3.21 12.34 6.55
N LEU A 73 3.01 11.89 5.30
CA LEU A 73 3.04 10.49 4.92
C LEU A 73 4.48 10.05 4.56
N PRO A 74 4.97 8.93 5.11
CA PRO A 74 6.28 8.40 4.71
C PRO A 74 6.28 8.00 3.23
N LYS A 75 7.37 8.34 2.53
CA LYS A 75 7.52 8.13 1.08
C LYS A 75 8.11 6.76 0.69
N HIS A 76 8.11 5.81 1.61
CA HIS A 76 8.60 4.45 1.38
C HIS A 76 7.51 3.45 1.75
N LEU A 77 7.11 2.64 0.78
CA LEU A 77 6.07 1.63 0.92
C LEU A 77 6.68 0.23 0.83
N LEU A 78 6.75 -0.45 1.97
CA LEU A 78 7.23 -1.82 2.07
C LEU A 78 6.05 -2.78 2.24
N ALA A 79 6.01 -3.82 1.42
CA ALA A 79 5.06 -4.91 1.54
C ALA A 79 5.76 -6.12 2.18
N LEU A 80 5.23 -6.57 3.32
CA LEU A 80 5.65 -7.82 3.93
C LEU A 80 4.68 -8.92 3.52
N ASN A 81 5.16 -9.95 2.83
CA ASN A 81 4.34 -11.10 2.50
C ASN A 81 4.34 -12.10 3.66
N VAL A 82 3.42 -11.93 4.61
CA VAL A 82 3.11 -12.94 5.62
C VAL A 82 2.10 -13.93 5.02
N LYS A 83 2.58 -14.98 4.34
CA LYS A 83 1.76 -16.18 4.06
C LYS A 83 1.51 -16.93 5.37
N VAL A 84 0.62 -16.40 6.21
CA VAL A 84 0.07 -17.10 7.36
C VAL A 84 -1.41 -17.36 7.07
N PHE A 85 -1.79 -18.61 7.24
CA PHE A 85 -2.99 -19.28 6.79
C PHE A 85 -4.26 -18.72 7.44
N PHE A 86 -4.89 -17.73 6.83
CA PHE A 86 -6.32 -17.41 7.00
C PHE A 86 -6.84 -16.91 5.64
N VAL A 87 -8.02 -17.38 5.23
CA VAL A 87 -8.72 -16.89 4.03
C VAL A 87 -9.16 -15.45 4.30
N LYS A 88 -8.24 -14.50 4.09
CA LYS A 88 -8.38 -13.03 3.99
C LYS A 88 -6.95 -12.47 3.90
N ASN A 89 -6.57 -11.92 2.74
CA ASN A 89 -5.25 -11.30 2.57
C ASN A 89 -5.25 -9.97 3.33
N TYR A 90 -4.57 -9.92 4.47
CA TYR A 90 -4.36 -8.68 5.22
C TYR A 90 -3.05 -8.04 4.78
N PHE A 91 -3.10 -6.83 4.23
CA PHE A 91 -1.91 -5.98 4.14
C PHE A 91 -1.90 -5.08 5.37
N THR A 92 -0.83 -5.16 6.15
CA THR A 92 -0.60 -4.33 7.33
C THR A 92 0.62 -3.45 7.07
N PHE A 93 0.42 -2.14 7.05
CA PHE A 93 1.50 -1.17 6.95
C PHE A 93 2.05 -0.87 8.34
N TYR A 94 3.34 -1.14 8.53
CA TYR A 94 4.09 -0.74 9.72
C TYR A 94 4.97 0.47 9.40
N LYS A 95 5.13 1.36 10.38
CA LYS A 95 6.08 2.48 10.35
C LYS A 95 7.51 1.98 10.56
#